data_AF-A0A2V6RX14-F1
#
_entry.id   AF-A0A2V6RX14-F1
#
_cell.length_a   1.000
_cell.length_b   1.000
_cell.length_c   1.000
_cell.angle_alpha   90.00
_cell.angle_beta   90.00
_cell.angle_gamma   90.00
#
_symmetry.space_group_name_H-M   'P 1'
#
loop_
_entity.id
_entity.type
_entity.pdbx_description
1 polymer ?
#
loop_
_entity_poly.entity_id
_entity_poly.type
_entity_poly.pdbx_seq_one_letter_code
_entity_poly.pdbx_strand_id
1 'polypeptide(L)'
;MSASAPFRIVSGSPFSLAGLGATQAVTVRFTPTTSATATTNVGFVADGDTLSRVLTGTGTDTTAPTVTITAPTSGPTYITSTTPLTLGGTASDNVGVTQVTWTNSQGASGTATGTTSWTASGIALLVGTNGLTVTARDAAGNTKTVSLTVTLSGTAAFTDDPVVAQSTPVKAVHLIEARAAIDSVRAVHGLPTVGWTDPALTQGITPVKAVHLTELRTALNQAYQAASRALPTYTDATVVTRVTVITAVQLNELRTAVHALQ
;
A
#
# COMPACT_ATOMS: atom_id res chain seq x y z
N MET A 1 -18.91 22.44 -41.81
CA MET A 1 -17.61 23.01 -41.38
C MET A 1 -16.69 21.86 -41.01
N SER A 2 -15.42 21.91 -41.39
CA SER A 2 -14.40 20.93 -40.99
C SER A 2 -13.20 21.67 -40.40
N ALA A 3 -12.50 21.03 -39.46
CA ALA A 3 -11.25 21.53 -38.91
C ALA A 3 -10.26 20.38 -38.78
N SER A 4 -8.99 20.66 -39.02
CA SER A 4 -7.87 19.76 -38.83
C SER A 4 -7.02 20.22 -37.66
N ALA A 5 -6.14 19.34 -37.18
CA ALA A 5 -5.16 19.67 -36.16
C ALA A 5 -4.44 20.99 -36.48
N PRO A 6 -4.18 21.85 -35.48
CA PRO A 6 -4.23 21.55 -34.04
C PRO A 6 -5.58 21.84 -33.35
N PHE A 7 -6.67 22.10 -34.08
CA PHE A 7 -7.98 22.43 -33.50
C PHE A 7 -9.09 21.49 -33.98
N ARG A 8 -10.13 21.35 -33.17
CA ARG A 8 -11.43 20.79 -33.59
C ARG A 8 -12.55 21.82 -33.39
N ILE A 9 -13.62 21.69 -34.17
CA ILE A 9 -14.83 22.50 -34.00
C ILE A 9 -15.63 21.94 -32.82
N VAL A 10 -15.96 22.80 -31.87
CA VAL A 10 -16.84 22.50 -30.73
C VAL A 10 -18.29 22.76 -31.12
N SER A 11 -18.55 23.90 -31.76
CA SER A 11 -19.87 24.29 -32.22
C SER A 11 -19.80 25.39 -33.28
N GLY A 12 -20.89 25.57 -34.04
CA GLY A 12 -21.07 26.65 -34.98
C GLY A 12 -22.54 27.08 -35.07
N SER A 13 -22.78 28.38 -35.20
CA SER A 13 -24.14 28.90 -35.44
C SER A 13 -24.60 28.58 -36.86
N PRO A 14 -25.87 28.15 -37.07
CA PRO A 14 -26.43 28.11 -38.42
C PRO A 14 -26.52 29.53 -38.97
N PHE A 15 -26.48 29.66 -40.30
CA PHE A 15 -26.69 30.94 -40.95
C PHE A 15 -27.55 30.80 -42.21
N SER A 16 -28.30 31.86 -42.52
CA SER A 16 -29.07 32.00 -43.76
C SER A 16 -29.08 33.46 -44.18
N LEU A 17 -28.74 33.74 -45.43
CA LEU A 17 -28.75 35.07 -46.02
C LEU A 17 -29.86 35.15 -47.06
N ALA A 18 -30.83 36.03 -46.84
CA ALA A 18 -31.93 36.27 -47.79
C ALA A 18 -31.85 37.70 -48.32
N GLY A 19 -31.74 37.84 -49.65
CA GLY A 19 -31.66 39.13 -50.34
C GLY A 19 -30.22 39.61 -50.63
N LEU A 20 -30.08 40.44 -51.68
CA LEU A 20 -28.81 41.06 -52.06
C LEU A 20 -28.28 41.98 -50.95
N GLY A 21 -27.02 41.79 -50.55
CA GLY A 21 -26.36 42.61 -49.53
C GLY A 21 -26.67 42.26 -48.07
N ALA A 22 -27.40 41.17 -47.80
CA ALA A 22 -27.66 40.71 -46.43
C ALA A 22 -26.34 40.29 -45.72
N THR A 23 -26.21 40.64 -44.44
CA THR A 23 -25.07 40.26 -43.59
C THR A 23 -25.57 39.58 -42.32
N GLN A 24 -24.90 38.53 -41.86
CA GLN A 24 -25.20 37.84 -40.59
C GLN A 24 -23.91 37.47 -39.85
N ALA A 25 -23.89 37.66 -38.54
CA ALA A 25 -22.78 37.23 -37.70
C ALA A 25 -22.85 35.70 -37.46
N VAL A 26 -21.73 35.01 -37.72
CA VAL A 26 -21.58 33.57 -37.47
C VAL A 26 -20.55 33.37 -36.38
N THR A 27 -20.89 32.61 -35.35
CA THR A 27 -19.93 32.23 -34.29
C THR A 27 -19.53 30.76 -34.48
N VAL A 28 -18.23 30.50 -34.48
CA VAL A 28 -17.66 29.15 -34.45
C VAL A 28 -16.73 29.04 -33.25
N ARG A 29 -16.90 28.00 -32.43
CA ARG A 29 -16.03 27.73 -31.29
C ARG A 29 -15.07 26.62 -31.64
N PHE A 30 -13.79 26.87 -31.38
CA PHE A 30 -12.71 25.90 -31.56
C PHE A 30 -12.11 25.55 -30.21
N THR A 31 -11.51 24.37 -30.12
CA THR A 31 -10.67 23.98 -28.98
C THR A 31 -9.44 23.24 -29.50
N PRO A 32 -8.24 23.48 -28.93
CA PRO A 32 -7.05 22.70 -29.26
C PRO A 32 -7.28 21.21 -29.02
N THR A 33 -6.60 20.38 -29.81
CA THR A 33 -6.62 18.92 -29.66
C THR A 33 -5.45 18.38 -28.82
N THR A 34 -4.50 19.25 -28.47
CA THR A 34 -3.33 18.92 -27.64
C THR A 34 -3.28 19.82 -26.41
N SER A 35 -2.65 19.33 -25.34
CA SER A 35 -2.41 20.05 -24.08
C SER A 35 -1.31 21.10 -24.23
N ALA A 36 -1.47 22.03 -25.15
CA ALA A 36 -0.52 23.09 -25.45
C ALA A 36 -1.24 24.35 -25.98
N THR A 37 -0.51 25.46 -26.03
CA THR A 37 -0.96 26.62 -26.81
C THR A 37 -0.82 26.27 -28.28
N ALA A 38 -1.93 26.37 -29.02
CA ALA A 38 -1.94 26.24 -30.46
C ALA A 38 -2.30 27.58 -31.09
N THR A 39 -1.59 27.93 -32.16
CA THR A 39 -1.91 29.09 -33.00
C THR A 39 -1.93 28.64 -34.46
N THR A 40 -2.99 28.98 -35.16
CA THR A 40 -3.10 28.73 -36.60
C THR A 40 -3.94 29.81 -37.28
N ASN A 41 -3.84 29.90 -38.60
CA ASN A 41 -4.76 30.70 -39.41
C ASN A 41 -5.97 29.84 -39.77
N VAL A 42 -7.18 30.37 -39.51
CA VAL A 42 -8.44 29.79 -39.95
C VAL A 42 -8.91 30.54 -41.20
N GLY A 43 -9.11 29.80 -42.28
CA GLY A 43 -9.71 30.30 -43.51
C GLY A 43 -11.23 30.19 -43.48
N PHE A 44 -11.92 31.29 -43.73
CA PHE A 44 -13.35 31.34 -44.01
C PHE A 44 -13.50 31.57 -45.51
N VAL A 45 -14.03 30.57 -46.23
CA VAL A 45 -14.20 30.63 -47.68
C VAL A 45 -15.68 30.74 -48.01
N ALA A 46 -16.06 31.76 -48.80
CA ALA A 46 -17.41 31.96 -49.31
C ALA A 46 -17.32 32.62 -50.69
N ASP A 47 -18.11 32.14 -51.66
CA ASP A 47 -18.23 32.70 -53.02
C ASP A 47 -16.89 32.98 -53.75
N GLY A 48 -15.84 32.20 -53.42
CA GLY A 48 -14.50 32.35 -54.01
C GLY A 48 -13.55 33.28 -53.23
N ASP A 49 -14.05 34.04 -52.26
CA ASP A 49 -13.26 34.87 -51.36
C ASP A 49 -12.77 34.06 -50.15
N THR A 50 -11.59 34.43 -49.63
CA THR A 50 -11.01 33.82 -48.42
C THR A 50 -10.64 34.89 -47.40
N LEU A 51 -11.27 34.84 -46.22
CA LEU A 51 -10.85 35.61 -45.06
C LEU A 51 -9.98 34.72 -44.15
N SER A 52 -8.76 35.15 -43.87
CA SER A 52 -7.85 34.46 -42.95
C SER A 52 -7.83 35.18 -41.60
N ARG A 53 -8.11 34.45 -40.51
CA ARG A 53 -8.06 34.99 -39.15
C ARG A 53 -7.12 34.15 -38.30
N VAL A 54 -6.31 34.79 -37.48
CA VAL A 54 -5.50 34.08 -36.49
C VAL A 54 -6.42 33.55 -35.38
N LEU A 55 -6.31 32.27 -35.11
CA LEU A 55 -6.93 31.58 -33.98
C LEU A 55 -5.83 31.16 -33.02
N THR A 56 -5.98 31.53 -31.75
CA THR A 56 -5.12 31.06 -30.67
C THR A 56 -6.00 30.46 -29.58
N GLY A 57 -5.56 29.33 -29.01
CA GLY A 57 -6.22 28.69 -27.88
C GLY A 57 -5.26 27.82 -27.10
N THR A 58 -5.58 27.56 -25.84
CA THR A 58 -4.81 26.70 -24.94
C THR A 58 -5.61 25.45 -24.61
N GLY A 59 -5.03 24.28 -24.89
CA GLY A 59 -5.58 23.01 -24.42
C GLY A 59 -5.05 22.69 -23.04
N THR A 60 -5.91 22.16 -22.18
CA THR A 60 -5.56 21.68 -20.83
C THR A 60 -5.39 20.17 -20.86
N ASP A 61 -4.41 19.65 -20.14
CA ASP A 61 -4.30 18.21 -19.95
C ASP A 61 -5.39 17.68 -19.01
N THR A 62 -6.07 16.64 -19.42
CA THR A 62 -7.14 15.97 -18.67
C THR A 62 -6.85 14.50 -18.43
N THR A 63 -5.72 14.00 -18.92
CA THR A 63 -5.34 12.61 -18.76
C THR A 63 -4.68 12.45 -17.40
N ALA A 64 -5.11 11.47 -16.62
CA ALA A 64 -4.49 11.19 -15.33
C ALA A 64 -3.21 10.36 -15.52
N PRO A 65 -2.20 10.56 -14.65
CA PRO A 65 -0.99 9.76 -14.70
C PRO A 65 -1.26 8.29 -14.36
N THR A 66 -0.30 7.42 -14.66
CA THR A 66 -0.19 6.07 -14.11
C THR A 66 0.81 6.04 -12.97
N VAL A 67 0.64 5.12 -12.01
CA VAL A 67 1.58 4.91 -10.90
C VAL A 67 1.56 3.45 -10.47
N THR A 68 2.73 2.87 -10.22
CA THR A 68 2.88 1.48 -9.75
C THR A 68 3.94 1.39 -8.66
N ILE A 69 3.73 0.52 -7.68
CA ILE A 69 4.73 0.14 -6.67
C ILE A 69 5.42 -1.13 -7.17
N THR A 70 6.74 -1.12 -7.23
CA THR A 70 7.56 -2.27 -7.69
C THR A 70 8.48 -2.79 -6.60
N ALA A 71 8.78 -1.98 -5.58
CA ALA A 71 9.55 -2.37 -4.42
C ALA A 71 8.83 -1.91 -3.14
N PRO A 72 8.80 -2.74 -2.08
CA PRO A 72 9.46 -4.05 -1.96
C PRO A 72 8.72 -5.21 -2.63
N THR A 73 7.51 -4.98 -3.13
CA THR A 73 6.68 -5.98 -3.81
C THR A 73 5.79 -5.29 -4.85
N SER A 74 5.36 -6.04 -5.86
CA SER A 74 4.28 -5.65 -6.78
C SER A 74 2.91 -6.17 -6.35
N GLY A 75 2.86 -7.00 -5.30
CA GLY A 75 1.62 -7.50 -4.72
C GLY A 75 0.87 -6.43 -3.90
N PRO A 76 -0.41 -6.66 -3.59
CA PRO A 76 -1.22 -5.73 -2.81
C PRO A 76 -0.86 -5.71 -1.30
N THR A 77 -0.09 -6.69 -0.83
CA THR A 77 0.33 -6.84 0.56
C THR A 77 1.84 -7.09 0.66
N TYR A 78 2.45 -6.58 1.72
CA TYR A 78 3.85 -6.79 2.07
C TYR A 78 4.00 -6.98 3.57
N ILE A 79 4.94 -7.81 3.99
CA ILE A 79 5.16 -8.14 5.40
C ILE A 79 6.65 -7.97 5.69
N THR A 80 6.96 -7.30 6.79
CA THR A 80 8.34 -6.99 7.19
C THR A 80 8.45 -6.89 8.70
N SER A 81 9.63 -7.14 9.25
CA SER A 81 10.00 -6.80 10.63
C SER A 81 10.86 -5.56 10.73
N THR A 82 11.10 -4.89 9.59
CA THR A 82 11.99 -3.74 9.51
C THR A 82 11.19 -2.45 9.35
N THR A 83 11.63 -1.44 10.08
CA THR A 83 11.19 -0.06 9.93
C THR A 83 12.39 0.86 10.14
N PRO A 84 12.56 1.96 9.37
CA PRO A 84 11.66 2.50 8.34
C PRO A 84 11.66 1.71 7.02
N LEU A 85 10.52 1.72 6.32
CA LEU A 85 10.38 1.12 5.00
C LEU A 85 10.82 2.10 3.89
N THR A 86 11.32 1.53 2.79
CA THR A 86 11.51 2.25 1.52
C THR A 86 10.60 1.64 0.45
N LEU A 87 9.79 2.48 -0.19
CA LEU A 87 9.04 2.11 -1.39
C LEU A 87 9.75 2.60 -2.65
N GLY A 88 9.63 1.83 -3.72
CA GLY A 88 10.07 2.22 -5.06
C GLY A 88 9.03 1.85 -6.10
N GLY A 89 9.03 2.58 -7.21
CA GLY A 89 8.05 2.35 -8.26
C GLY A 89 8.25 3.22 -9.48
N THR A 90 7.26 3.18 -10.36
CA THR A 90 7.24 4.02 -11.57
C THR A 90 5.95 4.83 -11.69
N ALA A 91 6.02 5.95 -12.40
CA ALA A 91 4.86 6.72 -12.82
C ALA A 91 5.09 7.28 -14.22
N SER A 92 4.01 7.47 -14.99
CA SER A 92 4.08 8.03 -16.34
C SER A 92 2.80 8.79 -16.68
N ASP A 93 2.91 9.71 -17.63
CA ASP A 93 1.82 10.52 -18.13
C ASP A 93 2.13 10.96 -19.58
N ASN A 94 1.14 11.39 -20.35
CA ASN A 94 1.32 11.86 -21.73
C ASN A 94 2.05 13.20 -21.83
N VAL A 95 1.97 14.07 -20.82
CA VAL A 95 2.74 15.32 -20.75
C VAL A 95 3.85 15.20 -19.71
N GLY A 96 3.55 14.61 -18.56
CA GLY A 96 4.57 14.29 -17.56
C GLY A 96 4.10 14.37 -16.12
N VAL A 97 4.69 13.53 -15.28
CA VAL A 97 4.46 13.52 -13.82
C VAL A 97 5.36 14.54 -13.15
N THR A 98 4.79 15.42 -12.33
CA THR A 98 5.50 16.47 -11.61
C THR A 98 5.75 16.13 -10.16
N GLN A 99 4.96 15.24 -9.57
CA GLN A 99 5.08 14.89 -8.16
C GLN A 99 4.60 13.46 -7.88
N VAL A 100 5.30 12.77 -7.00
CA VAL A 100 4.83 11.53 -6.36
C VAL A 100 4.85 11.74 -4.84
N THR A 101 3.72 11.50 -4.18
CA THR A 101 3.57 11.63 -2.72
C THR A 101 3.08 10.32 -2.12
N TRP A 102 3.23 10.17 -0.82
CA TRP A 102 2.75 8.99 -0.10
C TRP A 102 2.13 9.37 1.25
N THR A 103 1.22 8.54 1.72
CA THR A 103 0.61 8.60 3.06
C THR A 103 0.60 7.21 3.70
N ASN A 104 0.72 7.15 5.01
CA ASN A 104 0.51 5.96 5.83
C ASN A 104 -0.78 6.16 6.65
N SER A 105 -1.63 5.13 6.76
CA SER A 105 -2.82 5.12 7.63
C SER A 105 -2.53 5.43 9.10
N GLN A 106 -1.27 5.31 9.51
CA GLN A 106 -0.78 5.69 10.84
C GLN A 106 -0.45 7.20 10.98
N GLY A 107 -0.75 8.01 9.96
CA GLY A 107 -0.66 9.48 10.00
C GLY A 107 0.59 10.09 9.36
N ALA A 108 1.61 9.29 9.04
CA ALA A 108 2.80 9.78 8.35
C ALA A 108 2.52 10.07 6.86
N SER A 109 3.23 11.04 6.27
CA SER A 109 3.17 11.34 4.85
C SER A 109 4.47 11.97 4.34
N GLY A 110 4.64 12.02 3.02
CA GLY A 110 5.83 12.64 2.43
C GLY A 110 5.80 12.72 0.91
N THR A 111 6.88 13.25 0.34
CA THR A 111 7.13 13.31 -1.11
C THR A 111 8.25 12.34 -1.47
N ALA A 112 8.06 11.58 -2.55
CA ALA A 112 9.09 10.70 -3.08
C ALA A 112 10.16 11.50 -3.84
N THR A 113 11.37 10.95 -3.92
CA THR A 113 12.41 11.43 -4.81
C THR A 113 12.19 10.86 -6.20
N GLY A 114 12.22 11.72 -7.23
CA GLY A 114 11.94 11.33 -8.62
C GLY A 114 10.44 11.26 -8.95
N THR A 115 10.12 11.22 -10.25
CA THR A 115 8.74 11.20 -10.74
C THR A 115 8.48 10.01 -11.68
N THR A 116 9.36 9.75 -12.65
CA THR A 116 9.23 8.59 -13.55
C THR A 116 9.66 7.29 -12.87
N SER A 117 10.88 7.25 -12.34
CA SER A 117 11.33 6.27 -11.37
C SER A 117 11.42 6.98 -10.04
N TRP A 118 10.63 6.55 -9.07
CA TRP A 118 10.47 7.26 -7.81
C TRP A 118 10.85 6.38 -6.63
N THR A 119 11.28 7.01 -5.54
CA THR A 119 11.65 6.35 -4.28
C THR A 119 11.15 7.14 -3.09
N ALA A 120 10.42 6.49 -2.19
CA ALA A 120 9.97 7.05 -0.93
C ALA A 120 10.66 6.31 0.22
N SER A 121 11.66 6.94 0.84
CA SER A 121 12.42 6.39 1.96
C SER A 121 11.94 6.94 3.30
N GLY A 122 12.31 6.28 4.39
CA GLY A 122 12.05 6.80 5.74
C GLY A 122 10.60 6.64 6.21
N ILE A 123 9.83 5.72 5.62
CA ILE A 123 8.43 5.50 6.00
C ILE A 123 8.40 4.74 7.32
N ALA A 124 8.15 5.46 8.42
CA ALA A 124 7.93 4.85 9.72
C ALA A 124 6.67 3.98 9.70
N LEU A 125 6.79 2.77 10.23
CA LEU A 125 5.71 1.79 10.37
C LEU A 125 5.41 1.59 11.86
N LEU A 126 4.14 1.42 12.20
CA LEU A 126 3.74 0.94 13.53
C LEU A 126 3.50 -0.57 13.47
N VAL A 127 3.70 -1.26 14.60
CA VAL A 127 3.46 -2.70 14.69
C VAL A 127 2.03 -3.03 14.27
N GLY A 128 1.87 -4.07 13.45
CA GLY A 128 0.61 -4.43 12.81
C GLY A 128 0.45 -3.78 11.43
N THR A 129 -0.80 -3.52 11.05
CA THR A 129 -1.15 -3.11 9.68
C THR A 129 -0.94 -1.62 9.43
N ASN A 130 -0.26 -1.29 8.33
CA ASN A 130 -0.01 0.05 7.82
C ASN A 130 -0.53 0.13 6.38
N GLY A 131 -1.55 0.95 6.14
CA GLY A 131 -2.06 1.20 4.78
C GLY A 131 -1.26 2.31 4.12
N LEU A 132 -0.39 1.96 3.17
CA LEU A 132 0.37 2.95 2.40
C LEU A 132 -0.38 3.29 1.12
N THR A 133 -0.52 4.58 0.82
CA THR A 133 -1.11 5.08 -0.42
C THR A 133 -0.12 6.01 -1.10
N VAL A 134 0.18 5.75 -2.36
CA VAL A 134 1.07 6.55 -3.21
C VAL A 134 0.22 7.27 -4.25
N THR A 135 0.46 8.57 -4.45
CA THR A 135 -0.26 9.43 -5.39
C THR A 135 0.72 10.07 -6.37
N ALA A 136 0.54 9.82 -7.68
CA ALA A 136 1.20 10.58 -8.74
C ALA A 136 0.31 11.73 -9.19
N ARG A 137 0.95 12.88 -9.49
CA ARG A 137 0.31 14.12 -9.94
C ARG A 137 1.07 14.68 -11.15
N ASP A 138 0.34 15.13 -12.16
CA ASP A 138 0.89 15.82 -13.34
C ASP A 138 0.93 17.36 -13.16
N ALA A 139 1.33 18.09 -14.21
CA ALA A 139 1.37 19.56 -14.19
C ALA A 139 -0.02 20.22 -14.25
N ALA A 140 -1.03 19.53 -14.79
CA ALA A 140 -2.39 20.03 -14.93
C ALA A 140 -3.26 19.78 -13.68
N GLY A 141 -2.73 19.04 -12.70
CA GLY A 141 -3.40 18.72 -11.45
C GLY A 141 -4.16 17.38 -11.47
N ASN A 142 -4.08 16.61 -12.56
CA ASN A 142 -4.64 15.26 -12.62
C ASN A 142 -3.82 14.33 -11.71
N THR A 143 -4.51 13.36 -11.10
CA THR A 143 -3.88 12.46 -10.12
C THR A 143 -4.33 11.02 -10.26
N LYS A 144 -3.44 10.10 -9.86
CA LYS A 144 -3.76 8.68 -9.71
C LYS A 144 -3.10 8.12 -8.46
N THR A 145 -3.78 7.16 -7.82
CA THR A 145 -3.32 6.53 -6.58
C THR A 145 -3.16 5.02 -6.72
N VAL A 146 -2.23 4.47 -5.95
CA VAL A 146 -2.05 3.02 -5.73
C VAL A 146 -1.81 2.78 -4.23
N SER A 147 -2.28 1.64 -3.71
CA SER A 147 -2.14 1.32 -2.28
C SER A 147 -1.42 0.00 -2.07
N LEU A 148 -0.68 -0.09 -0.95
CA LEU A 148 0.01 -1.27 -0.46
C LEU A 148 -0.29 -1.43 1.04
N THR A 149 -0.78 -2.61 1.43
CA THR A 149 -0.95 -2.94 2.84
C THR A 149 0.33 -3.56 3.37
N VAL A 150 1.00 -2.88 4.30
CA VAL A 150 2.23 -3.36 4.94
C VAL A 150 1.96 -3.80 6.36
N THR A 151 2.28 -5.04 6.70
CA THR A 151 2.24 -5.52 8.09
C THR A 151 3.65 -5.48 8.67
N LEU A 152 3.86 -4.64 9.70
CA LEU A 152 5.09 -4.66 10.50
C LEU A 152 4.95 -5.69 11.62
N SER A 153 5.78 -6.72 11.58
CA SER A 153 5.96 -7.64 12.70
C SER A 153 6.63 -6.89 13.85
N GLY A 154 6.00 -6.90 15.03
CA GLY A 154 6.65 -6.38 16.23
C GLY A 154 7.66 -7.40 16.77
N THR A 155 8.77 -6.93 17.33
CA THR A 155 9.60 -7.79 18.20
C THR A 155 8.79 -8.10 19.46
N ALA A 156 8.63 -9.38 19.78
CA ALA A 156 7.85 -9.76 20.96
C ALA A 156 8.66 -9.43 22.22
N ALA A 157 8.26 -8.40 22.96
CA ALA A 157 8.83 -8.17 24.28
C ALA A 157 8.23 -9.21 25.23
N PHE A 158 9.07 -10.10 25.73
CA PHE A 158 8.67 -11.08 26.73
C PHE A 158 9.03 -10.58 28.12
N THR A 159 8.08 -10.62 29.06
CA THR A 159 8.36 -10.32 30.47
C THR A 159 9.22 -11.43 31.06
N ASP A 160 10.17 -11.08 31.93
CA ASP A 160 11.14 -11.99 32.54
C ASP A 160 11.92 -12.79 31.48
N ASP A 161 12.63 -12.13 30.55
CA ASP A 161 13.41 -12.82 29.50
C ASP A 161 14.92 -12.79 29.80
N PRO A 162 15.58 -13.96 29.99
CA PRO A 162 15.03 -15.32 30.01
C PRO A 162 14.27 -15.66 31.31
N VAL A 163 13.29 -16.56 31.24
CA VAL A 163 12.69 -17.12 32.47
C VAL A 163 13.74 -18.02 33.10
N VAL A 164 14.22 -17.65 34.29
CA VAL A 164 15.24 -18.44 35.00
C VAL A 164 14.54 -19.51 35.85
N ALA A 165 14.97 -20.76 35.67
CA ALA A 165 14.42 -21.91 36.39
C ALA A 165 14.55 -21.72 37.90
N GLN A 166 13.52 -22.13 38.65
CA GLN A 166 13.44 -22.05 40.12
C GLN A 166 13.38 -20.64 40.74
N SER A 167 13.62 -19.56 39.99
CA SER A 167 13.48 -18.18 40.49
C SER A 167 12.23 -17.47 39.98
N THR A 168 11.79 -17.78 38.76
CA THR A 168 10.60 -17.16 38.16
C THR A 168 9.54 -18.24 37.88
N PRO A 169 8.43 -18.30 38.64
CA PRO A 169 7.35 -19.23 38.33
C PRO A 169 6.75 -18.86 36.97
N VAL A 170 6.50 -19.86 36.12
CA VAL A 170 5.80 -19.66 34.84
C VAL A 170 4.37 -19.20 35.13
N LYS A 171 4.05 -17.99 34.68
CA LYS A 171 2.77 -17.33 34.93
C LYS A 171 1.92 -17.30 33.67
N ALA A 172 0.62 -17.06 33.84
CA ALA A 172 -0.30 -16.83 32.74
C ALA A 172 0.18 -15.71 31.79
N VAL A 173 0.84 -14.66 32.31
CA VAL A 173 1.37 -13.55 31.50
C VAL A 173 2.36 -14.02 30.44
N HIS A 174 3.25 -14.97 30.77
CA HIS A 174 4.23 -15.47 29.81
C HIS A 174 3.57 -16.23 28.65
N LEU A 175 2.46 -16.90 28.92
CA LEU A 175 1.67 -17.60 27.90
C LEU A 175 0.85 -16.64 27.06
N ILE A 176 0.30 -15.57 27.65
CA ILE A 176 -0.40 -14.52 26.92
C ILE A 176 0.55 -13.86 25.91
N GLU A 177 1.76 -13.51 26.36
CA GLU A 177 2.80 -12.94 25.49
C GLU A 177 3.23 -13.92 24.40
N ALA A 178 3.45 -15.20 24.73
CA ALA A 178 3.79 -16.22 23.74
C ALA A 178 2.69 -16.43 22.69
N ARG A 179 1.41 -16.44 23.09
CA ARG A 179 0.27 -16.53 22.16
C ARG A 179 0.23 -15.33 21.22
N ALA A 180 0.31 -14.11 21.76
CA ALA A 180 0.29 -12.89 20.97
C ALA A 180 1.45 -12.86 19.97
N ALA A 181 2.64 -13.27 20.41
CA ALA A 181 3.84 -13.32 19.58
C ALA A 181 3.72 -14.37 18.46
N ILE A 182 3.18 -15.56 18.76
CA ILE A 182 2.91 -16.61 17.77
C ILE A 182 1.83 -16.17 16.78
N ASP A 183 0.74 -15.57 17.24
CA ASP A 183 -0.33 -15.08 16.37
C ASP A 183 0.21 -13.98 15.43
N SER A 184 1.14 -13.15 15.88
CA SER A 184 1.84 -12.17 15.03
C SER A 184 2.66 -12.86 13.93
N VAL A 185 3.55 -13.81 14.25
CA VAL A 185 4.35 -14.51 13.22
C VAL A 185 3.47 -15.39 12.31
N ARG A 186 2.34 -15.89 12.79
CA ARG A 186 1.37 -16.61 11.94
C ARG A 186 0.70 -15.69 10.93
N ALA A 187 0.27 -14.50 11.35
CA ALA A 187 -0.27 -13.51 10.43
C ALA A 187 0.75 -13.11 9.36
N VAL A 188 2.03 -13.05 9.74
CA VAL A 188 3.16 -12.80 8.80
C VAL A 188 3.24 -13.88 7.71
N HIS A 189 2.90 -15.11 8.03
CA HIS A 189 2.95 -16.23 7.08
C HIS A 189 1.58 -16.59 6.49
N GLY A 190 0.62 -15.65 6.53
CA GLY A 190 -0.70 -15.83 5.90
C GLY A 190 -1.57 -16.90 6.56
N LEU A 191 -1.26 -17.29 7.79
CA LEU A 191 -2.00 -18.30 8.54
C LEU A 191 -3.15 -17.66 9.33
N PRO A 192 -4.29 -18.37 9.48
CA PRO A 192 -5.38 -17.90 10.33
C PRO A 192 -4.99 -17.92 11.82
N THR A 193 -5.70 -17.10 12.60
CA THR A 193 -5.58 -17.03 14.06
C THR A 193 -5.89 -18.36 14.72
N VAL A 194 -5.19 -18.68 15.80
CA VAL A 194 -5.39 -19.93 16.54
C VAL A 194 -6.61 -19.84 17.46
N GLY A 195 -7.47 -20.85 17.42
CA GLY A 195 -8.54 -21.03 18.41
C GLY A 195 -7.99 -21.64 19.70
N TRP A 196 -7.47 -20.83 20.60
CA TRP A 196 -6.90 -21.27 21.88
C TRP A 196 -8.00 -21.86 22.82
N THR A 197 -7.78 -23.04 23.40
CA THR A 197 -8.77 -23.75 24.24
C THR A 197 -9.20 -22.94 25.48
N ASP A 198 -8.27 -22.21 26.09
CA ASP A 198 -8.56 -21.26 27.19
C ASP A 198 -8.27 -19.84 26.68
N PRO A 199 -9.18 -19.17 25.95
CA PRO A 199 -8.87 -17.93 25.22
C PRO A 199 -8.59 -16.75 26.15
N ALA A 200 -9.17 -16.75 27.36
CA ALA A 200 -8.90 -15.76 28.39
C ALA A 200 -8.07 -16.38 29.53
N LEU A 201 -6.77 -16.08 29.56
CA LEU A 201 -5.90 -16.42 30.69
C LEU A 201 -5.85 -15.22 31.64
N THR A 202 -6.40 -15.35 32.84
CA THR A 202 -6.35 -14.28 33.85
C THR A 202 -5.20 -14.54 34.81
N GLN A 203 -4.34 -13.54 35.03
CA GLN A 203 -3.18 -13.65 35.91
C GLN A 203 -3.59 -14.05 37.33
N GLY A 204 -2.92 -15.05 37.89
CA GLY A 204 -3.19 -15.55 39.24
C GLY A 204 -4.48 -16.37 39.38
N ILE A 205 -5.29 -16.49 38.32
CA ILE A 205 -6.58 -17.19 38.34
C ILE A 205 -6.54 -18.43 37.45
N THR A 206 -6.15 -18.28 36.18
CA THR A 206 -6.15 -19.42 35.25
C THR A 206 -4.88 -20.24 35.43
N PRO A 207 -4.96 -21.53 35.81
CA PRO A 207 -3.77 -22.37 35.92
C PRO A 207 -3.18 -22.61 34.52
N VAL A 208 -1.87 -22.55 34.44
CA VAL A 208 -1.09 -22.90 33.25
C VAL A 208 -1.10 -24.42 33.08
N LYS A 209 -1.55 -24.91 31.91
CA LYS A 209 -1.79 -26.33 31.65
C LYS A 209 -0.92 -26.83 30.50
N ALA A 210 -0.61 -28.13 30.51
CA ALA A 210 0.09 -28.81 29.41
C ALA A 210 -0.52 -28.55 28.01
N VAL A 211 -1.86 -28.42 27.92
CA VAL A 211 -2.55 -28.11 26.65
C VAL A 211 -2.07 -26.79 26.04
N HIS A 212 -1.78 -25.76 26.85
CA HIS A 212 -1.31 -24.47 26.34
C HIS A 212 0.04 -24.61 25.63
N LEU A 213 0.97 -25.40 26.18
CA LEU A 213 2.27 -25.64 25.55
C LEU A 213 2.12 -26.42 24.24
N THR A 214 1.26 -27.44 24.21
CA THR A 214 0.98 -28.20 22.99
C THR A 214 0.41 -27.31 21.89
N GLU A 215 -0.55 -26.44 22.21
CA GLU A 215 -1.11 -25.49 21.26
C GLU A 215 -0.05 -24.49 20.75
N LEU A 216 0.76 -23.93 21.65
CA LEU A 216 1.83 -22.97 21.30
C LEU A 216 2.83 -23.60 20.33
N ARG A 217 3.36 -24.79 20.65
CA ARG A 217 4.29 -25.51 19.78
C ARG A 217 3.68 -25.86 18.43
N THR A 218 2.42 -26.31 18.42
CA THR A 218 1.72 -26.65 17.17
C THR A 218 1.54 -25.41 16.29
N ALA A 219 1.10 -24.31 16.87
CA ALA A 219 0.87 -23.05 16.17
C ALA A 219 2.17 -22.44 15.61
N LEU A 220 3.26 -22.52 16.38
CA LEU A 220 4.59 -22.08 15.95
C LEU A 220 5.16 -22.97 14.85
N ASN A 221 5.04 -24.30 14.98
CA ASN A 221 5.48 -25.24 13.96
C ASN A 221 4.77 -25.03 12.61
N GLN A 222 3.47 -24.72 12.63
CA GLN A 222 2.73 -24.33 11.42
C GLN A 222 3.28 -23.04 10.79
N ALA A 223 3.64 -22.04 11.61
CA ALA A 223 4.27 -20.80 11.11
C ALA A 223 5.63 -21.09 10.45
N TYR A 224 6.46 -21.95 11.06
CA TYR A 224 7.72 -22.40 10.46
C TYR A 224 7.54 -23.13 9.13
N GLN A 225 6.53 -24.01 9.02
CA GLN A 225 6.20 -24.69 7.78
C GLN A 225 5.74 -23.73 6.68
N ALA A 226 4.86 -22.78 7.03
CA ALA A 226 4.43 -21.73 6.10
C ALA A 226 5.59 -20.82 5.66
N ALA A 227 6.57 -20.61 6.55
CA ALA A 227 7.83 -19.92 6.25
C ALA A 227 8.84 -20.77 5.46
N SER A 228 8.54 -22.04 5.16
CA SER A 228 9.47 -23.00 4.55
C SER A 228 10.80 -23.13 5.33
N ARG A 229 10.73 -23.06 6.65
CA ARG A 229 11.88 -23.18 7.57
C ARG A 229 11.88 -24.49 8.32
N ALA A 230 13.08 -24.94 8.70
CA ALA A 230 13.25 -26.11 9.55
C ALA A 230 12.55 -25.90 10.90
N LEU A 231 11.84 -26.92 11.37
CA LEU A 231 11.06 -26.87 12.61
C LEU A 231 11.98 -26.70 13.83
N PRO A 232 11.54 -25.95 14.87
CA PRO A 232 12.24 -25.88 16.14
C PRO A 232 12.40 -27.25 16.80
N THR A 233 13.54 -27.46 17.45
CA THR A 233 13.76 -28.64 18.31
C THR A 233 13.37 -28.28 19.74
N TYR A 234 12.64 -29.17 20.42
CA TYR A 234 12.21 -28.98 21.80
C TYR A 234 12.82 -30.07 22.69
N THR A 235 13.43 -29.68 23.82
CA THR A 235 14.16 -30.61 24.71
C THR A 235 13.25 -31.70 25.30
N ASP A 236 11.96 -31.41 25.50
CA ASP A 236 10.93 -32.39 25.90
C ASP A 236 9.81 -32.48 24.85
N ALA A 237 10.03 -33.21 23.76
CA ALA A 237 9.09 -33.24 22.64
C ALA A 237 7.70 -33.78 23.04
N THR A 238 7.62 -34.69 24.01
CA THR A 238 6.37 -35.30 24.45
C THR A 238 5.71 -34.48 25.57
N VAL A 239 4.52 -33.92 25.28
CA VAL A 239 3.68 -33.23 26.26
C VAL A 239 2.49 -34.12 26.59
N VAL A 240 2.40 -34.57 27.85
CA VAL A 240 1.30 -35.43 28.31
C VAL A 240 0.29 -34.57 29.09
N THR A 241 -0.95 -34.52 28.59
CA THR A 241 -2.04 -33.78 29.21
C THR A 241 -2.23 -34.19 30.67
N ARG A 242 -2.38 -33.21 31.57
CA ARG A 242 -2.50 -33.36 33.04
C ARG A 242 -1.24 -33.89 33.76
N VAL A 243 -0.15 -34.15 33.05
CA VAL A 243 1.10 -34.67 33.65
C VAL A 243 2.27 -33.69 33.47
N THR A 244 2.44 -33.11 32.28
CA THR A 244 3.55 -32.19 32.01
C THR A 244 3.33 -30.84 32.69
N VAL A 245 4.27 -30.43 33.54
CA VAL A 245 4.39 -29.06 34.07
C VAL A 245 5.22 -28.25 33.09
N ILE A 246 4.74 -27.06 32.72
CA ILE A 246 5.47 -26.19 31.80
C ILE A 246 6.69 -25.62 32.51
N THR A 247 7.88 -25.86 31.94
CA THR A 247 9.15 -25.41 32.52
C THR A 247 9.63 -24.10 31.90
N ALA A 248 10.53 -23.41 32.62
CA ALA A 248 11.20 -22.22 32.11
C ALA A 248 11.98 -22.49 30.81
N VAL A 249 12.60 -23.66 30.70
CA VAL A 249 13.34 -24.09 29.49
C VAL A 249 12.40 -24.14 28.28
N GLN A 250 11.25 -24.81 28.41
CA GLN A 250 10.29 -24.95 27.31
C GLN A 250 9.74 -23.60 26.83
N LEU A 251 9.59 -22.64 27.74
CA LEU A 251 9.15 -21.30 27.40
C LEU A 251 10.25 -20.49 26.71
N ASN A 252 11.51 -20.56 27.18
CA ASN A 252 12.64 -19.89 26.54
C ASN A 252 12.91 -20.45 25.12
N GLU A 253 12.72 -21.76 24.90
CA GLU A 253 12.78 -22.37 23.57
C GLU A 253 11.72 -21.78 22.63
N LEU A 254 10.47 -21.64 23.09
CA LEU A 254 9.40 -21.03 22.31
C LEU A 254 9.72 -19.57 21.97
N ARG A 255 10.17 -18.78 22.94
CA ARG A 255 10.52 -17.36 22.74
C ARG A 255 11.62 -17.20 21.69
N THR A 256 12.68 -18.01 21.83
CA THR A 256 13.80 -18.03 20.88
C THR A 256 13.31 -18.38 19.46
N ALA A 257 12.45 -19.39 19.34
CA ALA A 257 11.90 -19.81 18.06
C ALA A 257 10.93 -18.76 17.46
N VAL A 258 10.15 -18.06 18.27
CA VAL A 258 9.32 -16.95 17.79
C VAL A 258 10.19 -15.81 17.26
N HIS A 259 11.22 -15.39 18.01
CA HIS A 259 12.16 -14.37 17.56
C HIS A 259 12.85 -14.73 16.25
N ALA A 260 13.16 -16.00 16.04
CA ALA A 260 13.77 -16.43 14.79
C ALA A 260 12.84 -16.23 13.58
N LEU A 261 11.52 -16.23 13.74
CA LEU A 261 10.54 -15.99 12.66
C LEU A 261 10.14 -14.52 12.48
N GLN A 262 10.55 -13.63 13.37
CA GLN A 262 10.35 -12.19 13.22
C GLN A 262 11.35 -11.62 12.21
#